data_AF-A0A1W9VX82-F1
#
_entry.id   AF-A0A1W9VX82-F1
#
_cell.length_a   1.000
_cell.length_b   1.000
_cell.length_c   1.000
_cell.angle_alpha   90.00
_cell.angle_beta   90.00
_cell.angle_gamma   90.00
#
_symmetry.space_group_name_H-M   'P 1'
#
loop_
_entity.id
_entity.type
_entity.pdbx_description
1 polymer ?
#
loop_
_entity_poly.entity_id
_entity_poly.type
_entity_poly.pdbx_seq_one_letter_code
_entity_poly.pdbx_strand_id
1 'polypeptide(L)'
;MEVPDLHFKNGRWYLLFTTSSAAYSEKHKKEIFPLVPQTGTLYYQSKTLLGKFTPMANQEVLLGTETQTYAARVIEDMHGDNVVLTWKIKAEGFDGFAGCLDRPRRLKYMPDGTLKL
;
A
#
# COMPACT_ATOMS: atom_id res chain seq x y z
N MET A 1 7.50 -7.58 -5.47
CA MET A 1 6.05 -7.36 -5.34
C MET A 1 5.48 -8.52 -4.57
N GLU A 2 4.99 -8.25 -3.37
CA GLU A 2 4.49 -9.25 -2.43
C GLU A 2 3.04 -8.90 -2.07
N VAL A 3 2.24 -9.90 -1.67
CA VAL A 3 0.89 -9.69 -1.13
C VAL A 3 0.01 -8.81 -2.06
N PRO A 4 -0.16 -9.17 -3.35
CA PRO A 4 -0.97 -8.38 -4.27
C PRO A 4 -2.45 -8.46 -3.89
N ASP A 5 -3.13 -7.32 -3.87
CA ASP A 5 -4.55 -7.19 -3.54
C ASP A 5 -5.24 -6.28 -4.57
N LEU A 6 -6.34 -6.75 -5.15
CA LEU A 6 -7.05 -6.08 -6.24
C LEU A 6 -8.48 -5.75 -5.80
N HIS A 7 -8.89 -4.50 -6.01
CA HIS A 7 -10.28 -4.10 -5.76
C HIS A 7 -10.74 -3.00 -6.71
N PHE A 8 -12.06 -2.97 -6.96
CA PHE A 8 -12.70 -1.99 -7.83
C PHE A 8 -13.54 -1.02 -7.01
N LYS A 9 -13.27 0.28 -7.12
CA LYS A 9 -14.02 1.33 -6.42
C LYS A 9 -14.01 2.61 -7.25
N ASN A 10 -15.10 3.39 -7.19
CA ASN A 10 -15.22 4.69 -7.86
C ASN A 10 -14.80 4.68 -9.35
N GLY A 11 -15.14 3.60 -10.07
CA GLY A 11 -14.82 3.45 -11.49
C GLY A 11 -13.37 3.11 -11.82
N ARG A 12 -12.56 2.69 -10.83
CA ARG A 12 -11.13 2.40 -10.99
C ARG A 12 -10.77 1.07 -10.34
N TRP A 13 -9.83 0.37 -10.97
CA TRP A 13 -9.14 -0.76 -10.39
C TRP A 13 -7.92 -0.29 -9.62
N TYR A 14 -7.76 -0.78 -8.40
CA TYR A 14 -6.62 -0.53 -7.55
C TYR A 14 -5.88 -1.83 -7.32
N LEU A 15 -4.57 -1.82 -7.51
CA LEU A 15 -3.66 -2.92 -7.17
C LEU A 15 -2.78 -2.46 -6.02
N LEU A 16 -3.05 -2.95 -4.82
CA LEU A 16 -2.15 -2.79 -3.68
C LEU A 16 -1.14 -3.93 -3.69
N PHE A 17 0.07 -3.62 -3.27
CA PHE A 17 1.13 -4.60 -3.12
C PHE A 17 2.16 -4.09 -2.12
N THR A 18 2.98 -5.00 -1.64
CA THR A 18 4.08 -4.68 -0.73
C THR A 18 5.40 -4.84 -1.44
N THR A 19 6.36 -3.97 -1.12
CA THR A 19 7.71 -4.09 -1.62
C THR A 19 8.72 -3.58 -0.59
N SER A 20 9.91 -4.18 -0.62
CA SER A 20 11.09 -3.66 0.05
C SER A 20 11.85 -2.74 -0.89
N SER A 21 12.33 -1.61 -0.35
CA SER A 21 13.20 -0.68 -1.09
C SER A 21 14.51 -1.36 -1.54
N ALA A 22 14.94 -2.42 -0.85
CA ALA A 22 16.09 -3.23 -1.25
C ALA A 22 15.87 -3.98 -2.58
N ALA A 23 14.62 -4.24 -2.97
CA ALA A 23 14.27 -4.93 -4.20
C ALA A 23 14.21 -4.00 -5.43
N TYR A 24 14.40 -2.68 -5.25
CA TYR A 24 14.34 -1.72 -6.35
C TYR A 24 15.59 -1.86 -7.23
N SER A 25 15.39 -1.92 -8.55
CA SER A 25 16.50 -1.89 -9.51
C SER A 25 17.17 -0.51 -9.54
N GLU A 26 18.49 -0.46 -9.80
CA GLU A 26 19.22 0.80 -9.96
C GLU A 26 18.64 1.70 -11.06
N LYS A 27 18.12 1.09 -12.13
CA LYS A 27 17.42 1.81 -13.19
C LYS A 27 16.21 2.56 -12.64
N HIS A 28 15.36 1.86 -11.89
CA HIS A 28 14.15 2.46 -11.33
C HIS A 28 14.46 3.52 -10.27
N LYS A 29 15.50 3.31 -9.45
CA LYS A 29 15.98 4.33 -8.49
C LYS A 29 16.34 5.66 -9.18
N LYS A 30 16.93 5.60 -10.37
CA LYS A 30 17.24 6.79 -11.18
C LYS A 30 15.99 7.43 -11.78
N GLU A 31 15.00 6.64 -12.19
CA GLU A 31 13.74 7.12 -12.78
C GLU A 31 12.89 7.92 -11.78
N ILE A 32 12.92 7.57 -10.50
CA ILE A 32 12.10 8.21 -9.46
C ILE A 32 12.79 9.39 -8.76
N PHE A 33 14.07 9.67 -9.04
CA PHE A 33 14.80 10.76 -8.41
C PHE A 33 14.09 12.13 -8.66
N PRO A 34 13.94 13.02 -7.65
CA PRO A 34 14.59 13.03 -6.33
C PRO A 34 13.90 12.20 -5.23
N LEU A 35 12.87 11.42 -5.56
CA LEU A 35 12.22 10.56 -4.58
C LEU A 35 13.12 9.39 -4.21
N VAL A 36 12.92 8.89 -2.99
CA VAL A 36 13.67 7.77 -2.44
C VAL A 36 12.80 6.51 -2.46
N PRO A 37 13.33 5.34 -2.86
CA PRO A 37 12.63 4.06 -2.76
C PRO A 37 12.03 3.84 -1.37
N GLN A 38 10.76 3.45 -1.32
CA GLN A 38 10.04 3.24 -0.07
C GLN A 38 9.85 1.74 0.18
N THR A 39 9.97 1.34 1.45
CA THR A 39 9.54 0.00 1.90
C THR A 39 8.15 0.14 2.48
N GLY A 40 7.23 -0.74 2.10
CA GLY A 40 5.88 -0.75 2.64
C GLY A 40 4.82 -1.19 1.63
N THR A 41 3.58 -0.76 1.86
CA THR A 41 2.44 -1.01 0.98
C THR A 41 2.30 0.15 0.00
N LEU A 42 2.41 -0.18 -1.28
CA LEU A 42 2.18 0.71 -2.40
C LEU A 42 0.90 0.34 -3.13
N TYR A 43 0.43 1.22 -4.01
CA TYR A 43 -0.70 0.96 -4.87
C TYR A 43 -0.58 1.64 -6.23
N TYR A 44 -1.07 0.94 -7.25
CA TYR A 44 -1.25 1.44 -8.61
C TYR A 44 -2.73 1.43 -8.99
N GLN A 45 -3.10 2.17 -10.05
CA GLN A 45 -4.46 2.20 -10.56
C GLN A 45 -4.54 1.86 -12.05
N SER A 46 -5.70 1.35 -12.47
CA SER A 46 -6.08 1.22 -13.88
C SER A 46 -7.56 1.50 -14.10
N LYS A 47 -7.94 1.86 -15.33
CA LYS A 47 -9.35 2.00 -15.72
C LYS A 47 -10.03 0.65 -15.97
N THR A 48 -9.26 -0.37 -16.32
CA THR A 48 -9.77 -1.71 -16.63
C THR A 48 -8.93 -2.76 -15.92
N LEU A 49 -9.52 -3.91 -15.61
CA LEU A 49 -8.84 -4.98 -14.89
C LEU A 49 -7.61 -5.50 -15.66
N LEU A 50 -7.71 -5.59 -16.99
CA LEU A 50 -6.65 -6.07 -17.87
C LEU A 50 -5.77 -4.93 -18.42
N GLY A 51 -6.01 -3.70 -17.95
CA GLY A 51 -5.27 -2.52 -18.38
C GLY A 51 -3.89 -2.43 -17.73
N LYS A 52 -3.10 -1.46 -18.19
CA LYS A 52 -1.85 -1.11 -17.51
C LYS A 52 -2.17 -0.46 -16.17
N PHE A 53 -1.63 -1.00 -15.09
CA PHE A 53 -1.63 -0.36 -13.78
C PHE A 53 -0.46 0.62 -13.71
N THR A 54 -0.75 1.86 -13.34
CA THR A 54 0.23 2.93 -13.26
C THR A 54 0.27 3.54 -11.85
N PRO A 55 1.44 3.97 -11.38
CA PRO A 55 1.53 4.71 -10.13
C PRO A 55 0.77 6.03 -10.20
N MET A 56 0.25 6.46 -9.05
CA MET A 56 -0.16 7.84 -8.86
C MET A 56 1.10 8.69 -8.80
N ALA A 57 1.25 9.68 -9.69
CA ALA A 57 2.45 10.51 -9.86
C ALA A 57 3.08 10.96 -8.53
N ASN A 58 3.94 10.11 -7.94
CA ASN A 58 4.63 10.27 -6.67
C ASN A 58 3.80 10.08 -5.38
N GLN A 59 2.60 9.50 -5.47
CA GLN A 59 1.69 9.23 -4.34
C GLN A 59 1.33 7.74 -4.23
N GLU A 60 2.22 6.87 -4.70
CA GLU A 60 2.02 5.42 -4.74
C GLU A 60 2.13 4.73 -3.39
N VAL A 61 2.66 5.40 -2.36
CA VAL A 61 2.82 4.82 -1.03
C VAL A 61 1.55 5.03 -0.22
N LEU A 62 0.89 3.93 0.15
CA LEU A 62 -0.23 3.95 1.07
C LEU A 62 0.26 3.92 2.53
N LEU A 63 1.25 3.08 2.81
CA LEU A 63 1.85 2.87 4.12
C LEU A 63 3.32 2.57 3.99
N GLY A 64 4.20 3.41 4.54
CA GLY A 64 5.62 3.09 4.68
C GLY A 64 5.96 2.46 6.03
N THR A 65 7.21 2.05 6.21
CA THR A 65 7.70 1.41 7.43
C THR A 65 7.74 2.34 8.64
N GLU A 66 7.65 3.65 8.45
CA GLU A 66 7.45 4.65 9.52
C GLU A 66 6.18 4.37 10.34
N THR A 67 5.20 3.70 9.73
CA THR A 67 3.98 3.27 10.42
C THR A 67 4.15 1.99 11.24
N GLN A 68 5.37 1.43 11.30
CA GLN A 68 5.67 0.15 11.98
C GLN A 68 4.87 -1.03 11.44
N THR A 69 4.44 -0.96 10.18
CA THR A 69 3.70 -2.03 9.50
C THR A 69 4.38 -2.46 8.21
N TYR A 70 4.10 -3.67 7.77
CA TYR A 70 4.52 -4.25 6.50
C TYR A 70 3.41 -5.16 6.01
N ALA A 71 3.17 -5.24 4.71
CA ALA A 71 2.03 -5.96 4.14
C ALA A 71 0.64 -5.45 4.56
N ALA A 72 -0.26 -5.40 3.58
CA ALA A 72 -1.61 -4.93 3.77
C ALA A 72 -2.62 -5.72 2.93
N ARG A 73 -3.85 -5.79 3.43
CA ARG A 73 -5.04 -6.26 2.72
C ARG A 73 -6.18 -5.28 2.95
N VAL A 74 -6.97 -5.02 1.91
CA VAL A 74 -8.25 -4.32 2.05
C VAL A 74 -9.34 -5.36 2.26
N ILE A 75 -10.15 -5.13 3.28
CA ILE A 75 -11.36 -5.92 3.55
C ILE A 75 -12.52 -4.98 3.83
N GLU A 76 -13.74 -5.50 3.77
CA GLU A 76 -14.92 -4.80 4.27
C GLU A 76 -15.14 -5.17 5.74
N ASP A 77 -15.43 -4.18 6.57
CA ASP A 77 -15.82 -4.40 7.97
C ASP A 77 -17.31 -4.77 8.08
N MET A 78 -17.79 -4.96 9.32
CA MET A 78 -19.18 -5.32 9.60
C MET A 78 -20.20 -4.24 9.19
N HIS A 79 -19.76 -3.04 8.86
CA HIS A 79 -20.59 -1.93 8.40
C HIS A 79 -20.48 -1.71 6.88
N GLY A 80 -19.69 -2.53 6.18
CA GLY A 80 -19.40 -2.38 4.74
C GLY A 80 -18.39 -1.27 4.43
N ASP A 81 -17.72 -0.73 5.44
CA ASP A 81 -16.62 0.21 5.24
C ASP A 81 -15.36 -0.53 4.84
N ASN A 82 -14.63 0.01 3.87
CA ASN A 82 -13.35 -0.57 3.46
C ASN A 82 -12.29 -0.19 4.51
N VAL A 83 -11.57 -1.19 5.01
CA VAL A 83 -10.50 -1.02 6.00
C VAL A 83 -9.24 -1.73 5.53
N VAL A 84 -8.08 -1.22 5.96
CA VAL A 84 -6.79 -1.84 5.72
C VAL A 84 -6.37 -2.61 6.97
N LEU A 85 -6.20 -3.92 6.81
CA LEU A 85 -5.51 -4.78 7.76
C LEU A 85 -4.04 -4.85 7.41
N THR A 86 -3.17 -4.64 8.39
CA THR A 86 -1.73 -4.65 8.19
C THR A 86 -1.01 -5.55 9.17
N TRP A 87 0.13 -6.09 8.76
CA TRP A 87 1.01 -6.82 9.66
C TRP A 87 1.93 -5.85 10.40
N LYS A 88 1.94 -5.93 11.73
CA LYS A 88 2.77 -5.10 12.59
C LYS A 88 4.17 -5.68 12.68
N ILE A 89 5.17 -4.89 12.31
CA ILE A 89 6.58 -5.31 12.33
C ILE A 89 7.30 -4.88 13.60
N LYS A 90 6.86 -3.80 14.25
CA LYS A 90 7.39 -3.32 15.54
C LYS A 90 6.24 -2.94 16.47
N ALA A 91 6.44 -3.15 17.76
CA ALA A 91 5.51 -2.73 18.80
C ALA A 91 6.24 -1.85 19.81
N GLU A 92 5.53 -0.89 20.39
CA GLU A 92 6.10 -0.02 21.42
C GLU A 92 6.59 -0.85 22.61
N GLY A 93 7.81 -0.58 23.07
CA GLY A 93 8.45 -1.34 24.16
C GLY A 93 8.96 -2.73 23.75
N PHE A 94 8.97 -3.07 22.46
CA PHE A 94 9.48 -4.35 21.96
C PHE A 94 10.50 -4.16 20.84
N ASP A 95 11.74 -4.63 21.06
CA ASP A 95 12.86 -4.47 20.11
C ASP A 95 12.87 -5.51 18.99
N GLY A 96 12.02 -6.54 19.08
CA GLY A 96 11.91 -7.62 18.09
C GLY A 96 10.85 -7.38 17.01
N PHE A 97 10.70 -8.37 16.14
CA PHE A 97 9.60 -8.44 15.18
C PHE A 97 8.29 -8.75 15.91
N ALA A 98 7.34 -7.81 15.90
CA ALA A 98 6.08 -7.98 16.64
C ALA A 98 5.24 -9.16 16.13
N GLY A 99 5.16 -9.35 14.81
CA GLY A 99 4.56 -10.56 14.24
C GLY A 99 3.08 -10.72 14.55
N CYS A 100 2.30 -9.63 14.51
CA CYS A 100 0.87 -9.66 14.81
C CYS A 100 0.07 -8.75 13.88
N LEU A 101 -1.26 -8.89 13.90
CA LEU A 101 -2.14 -7.95 13.20
C LEU A 101 -2.16 -6.60 13.91
N ASP A 102 -2.07 -5.52 13.13
CA ASP A 102 -2.30 -4.17 13.63
C ASP A 102 -3.79 -3.83 13.65
N ARG A 103 -4.15 -2.73 14.31
CA ARG A 103 -5.53 -2.24 14.29
C ARG A 103 -5.96 -1.87 12.86
N PRO A 104 -7.15 -2.30 12.41
CA PRO A 104 -7.67 -1.89 11.10
C PRO A 104 -7.77 -0.37 10.99
N ARG A 105 -7.39 0.18 9.84
CA ARG A 105 -7.49 1.62 9.54
C ARG A 105 -8.48 1.83 8.40
N ARG A 106 -9.37 2.81 8.51
CA ARG A 106 -10.38 3.06 7.47
C ARG A 106 -9.71 3.53 6.18
N LEU A 107 -10.04 2.90 5.07
CA LEU A 107 -9.56 3.28 3.75
C LEU A 107 -10.54 4.23 3.07
N LYS A 108 -10.03 5.35 2.57
CA LYS A 108 -10.80 6.33 1.79
C LYS A 108 -10.29 6.37 0.36
N TYR A 109 -11.23 6.26 -0.57
CA TYR A 109 -11.00 6.40 -2.02
C TYR A 109 -11.33 7.84 -2.43
N MET A 110 -10.31 8.64 -2.71
CA MET A 110 -10.50 10.04 -3.06
C MET A 110 -10.93 10.20 -4.54
N PRO A 111 -11.62 11.29 -4.91
CA PRO A 111 -12.09 11.51 -6.29
C PRO A 111 -10.97 11.54 -7.34
N ASP A 112 -9.78 11.98 -6.95
CA ASP A 112 -8.58 12.03 -7.82
C ASP A 112 -7.92 10.66 -8.03
N GLY A 113 -8.39 9.62 -7.34
CA GLY A 113 -7.84 8.28 -7.37
C GLY A 113 -6.81 8.01 -6.28
N THR A 114 -6.53 8.96 -5.38
CA THR A 114 -5.64 8.71 -4.25
C THR A 114 -6.32 7.87 -3.16
N LEU A 115 -5.52 7.13 -2.41
CA LEU A 115 -5.96 6.40 -1.22
C LEU A 115 -5.49 7.12 0.05
N LYS A 116 -6.36 7.18 1.07
CA LYS A 116 -6.04 7.77 2.38
C LYS A 116 -6.48 6.85 3.52
N LEU A 117 -5.72 6.89 4.62
CA LEU A 117 -6.01 6.22 5.88
C LEU A 117 -6.39 7.22 6.97
#